data_AF-H2BL63-F1
#
_entry.id   AF-H2BL63-F1
#
_cell.length_a   1.000
_cell.length_b   1.000
_cell.length_c   1.000
_cell.angle_alpha   90.00
_cell.angle_beta   90.00
_cell.angle_gamma   90.00
#
_symmetry.space_group_name_H-M   'P 1'
#
loop_
_entity.id
_entity.type
_entity.pdbx_description
1 polymer ?
#
loop_
_entity_poly.entity_id
_entity_poly.type
_entity_poly.pdbx_seq_one_letter_code
_entity_poly.pdbx_strand_id
1 'polypeptide(L)'
;SDPKSQGNLCDEYGRLKARVEALQKSQRHLMGEHLNMLSVKELQQLEQQLENALKLIRSRKNQLLFDSINVLQKKNKELQDCNRDLEKKLIENEKAKALTQQQHSEQQGQQEAVPSLNMRIYPANGSSEEGEAIQPLARVNSSGLPPWMIRSIMER
;
A
#
# COMPACT_ATOMS: atom_id res chain seq x y z
N SER A 1 58.57 39.61 -13.49
CA SER A 1 57.24 39.36 -14.08
C SER A 1 57.21 39.90 -15.49
N ASP A 2 56.78 39.09 -16.48
CA ASP A 2 56.76 39.48 -17.89
C ASP A 2 55.56 40.42 -18.19
N PRO A 3 55.78 41.65 -18.66
CA PRO A 3 54.70 42.60 -18.94
C PRO A 3 53.71 42.11 -20.01
N LYS A 4 54.12 41.21 -20.91
CA LYS A 4 53.21 40.61 -21.92
C LYS A 4 52.18 39.65 -21.31
N SER A 5 52.56 38.95 -20.24
CA SER A 5 51.66 38.05 -19.51
C SER A 5 50.61 38.82 -18.71
N GLN A 6 50.98 39.98 -18.15
CA GLN A 6 50.05 40.84 -17.40
C GLN A 6 49.02 41.54 -18.30
N GLY A 7 49.42 41.97 -19.52
CA GLY A 7 48.49 42.52 -20.51
C GLY A 7 47.44 41.50 -20.96
N ASN A 8 47.87 40.26 -21.23
CA ASN A 8 46.96 39.18 -21.63
C ASN A 8 45.93 38.83 -20.54
N LEU A 9 46.34 38.80 -19.27
CA LEU A 9 45.44 38.58 -18.13
C LEU A 9 44.41 39.71 -17.95
N CYS A 10 44.81 40.96 -18.17
CA CYS A 10 43.90 42.10 -18.10
C CYS A 10 42.83 42.03 -19.20
N ASP A 11 43.22 41.68 -20.42
CA ASP A 11 42.30 41.53 -21.55
C ASP A 11 41.35 40.35 -21.34
N GLU A 12 41.86 39.22 -20.83
CA GLU A 12 41.05 38.05 -20.50
C GLU A 12 40.02 38.35 -19.41
N TYR A 13 40.44 39.04 -18.35
CA TYR A 13 39.54 39.53 -17.30
C TYR A 13 38.47 40.47 -17.87
N GLY A 14 38.85 41.41 -18.74
CA GLY A 14 37.92 42.32 -19.40
C GLY A 14 36.85 41.58 -20.21
N ARG A 15 37.25 40.58 -21.01
CA ARG A 15 36.33 39.73 -21.78
C ARG A 15 35.38 38.94 -20.86
N LEU A 16 35.91 38.36 -19.79
CA LEU A 16 35.11 37.59 -18.84
C LEU A 16 34.09 38.48 -18.13
N LYS A 17 34.52 39.66 -17.66
CA LYS A 17 33.66 40.63 -16.98
C LYS A 17 32.52 41.08 -17.89
N ALA A 18 32.81 41.43 -19.14
CA ALA A 18 31.78 41.81 -20.10
C ALA A 18 30.76 40.68 -20.35
N ARG A 19 31.22 39.42 -20.39
CA ARG A 19 30.33 38.26 -20.52
C ARG A 19 29.42 38.07 -19.31
N VAL A 20 29.95 38.24 -18.10
CA VAL A 20 29.17 38.17 -16.86
C VAL A 20 28.11 39.27 -16.82
N GLU A 21 28.49 40.50 -17.13
CA GLU A 21 27.56 41.64 -17.16
C GLU A 21 26.45 41.44 -18.20
N ALA A 22 26.78 40.92 -19.38
CA ALA A 22 25.79 40.58 -20.41
C ALA A 22 24.81 39.49 -19.95
N LEU A 23 25.31 38.44 -19.28
CA LEU A 23 24.47 37.37 -18.72
C LEU A 23 23.55 37.90 -17.61
N GLN A 24 24.07 38.70 -16.68
CA GLN A 24 23.28 39.31 -15.62
C GLN A 24 22.20 40.24 -16.18
N LYS A 25 22.53 41.03 -17.21
CA LYS A 25 21.55 41.86 -17.92
C LYS A 25 20.45 41.00 -18.56
N SER A 26 20.82 39.94 -19.27
CA SER A 26 19.87 39.00 -19.86
C SER A 26 18.97 38.33 -18.81
N GLN A 27 19.53 37.90 -17.68
CA GLN A 27 18.78 37.34 -16.57
C GLN A 27 17.73 38.32 -16.05
N ARG A 28 18.09 39.58 -15.81
CA ARG A 28 17.14 40.62 -15.38
C ARG A 28 15.99 40.78 -16.36
N HIS A 29 16.26 40.81 -17.66
CA HIS A 29 15.20 40.87 -18.68
C HIS A 29 14.30 39.64 -18.62
N LEU A 30 14.86 38.43 -18.50
CA LEU A 30 14.08 37.19 -18.38
C LEU A 30 13.22 37.16 -17.10
N MET A 31 13.64 37.86 -16.04
CA MET A 31 12.89 38.06 -14.80
C MET A 31 11.86 39.19 -14.88
N GLY A 32 11.74 39.86 -16.04
CA GLY A 32 10.79 40.96 -16.25
C GLY A 32 11.28 42.32 -15.75
N GLU A 33 12.57 42.48 -15.50
CA GLU A 33 13.17 43.73 -15.02
C GLU A 33 13.81 44.55 -16.16
N HIS A 34 13.93 45.87 -15.97
CA HIS A 34 14.59 46.80 -16.92
C HIS A 34 14.04 46.76 -18.36
N LEU A 35 12.77 46.35 -18.52
CA LEU A 35 12.12 46.19 -19.82
C LEU A 35 11.92 47.51 -20.57
N ASN A 36 11.91 48.63 -19.85
CA ASN A 36 11.82 49.97 -20.44
C ASN A 36 13.04 50.33 -21.32
N MET A 37 14.15 49.58 -21.21
CA MET A 37 15.34 49.77 -22.05
C MET A 37 15.29 48.96 -23.35
N LEU A 38 14.26 48.12 -23.54
CA LEU A 38 14.10 47.26 -24.70
C LEU A 38 13.16 47.90 -25.74
N SER A 39 13.48 47.71 -27.00
CA SER A 39 12.57 48.02 -28.10
C SER A 39 11.40 47.02 -28.16
N VAL A 40 10.32 47.40 -28.84
CA VAL A 40 9.15 46.52 -29.05
C VAL A 40 9.56 45.18 -29.67
N LYS A 41 10.49 45.20 -30.63
CA LYS A 41 10.98 43.98 -31.29
C LYS A 41 11.74 43.07 -30.32
N GLU A 42 12.58 43.63 -29.45
CA GLU A 42 13.31 42.85 -28.44
C GLU A 42 12.36 42.29 -27.38
N LEU A 43 11.32 43.04 -26.99
CA LEU A 43 10.27 42.55 -26.09
C LEU A 43 9.51 41.37 -26.69
N GLN A 44 9.12 41.45 -27.97
CA GLN A 44 8.48 40.34 -28.67
C GLN A 44 9.37 39.09 -28.74
N GLN A 45 10.67 39.28 -28.97
CA GLN A 45 11.63 38.17 -28.95
C GLN A 45 11.76 37.53 -27.56
N LEU A 46 11.81 38.35 -26.52
CA LEU A 46 11.87 37.90 -25.13
C LEU A 46 10.62 37.12 -24.74
N GLU A 47 9.44 37.63 -25.10
CA GLU A 47 8.15 36.96 -24.90
C GLU A 47 8.13 35.60 -25.58
N GLN A 48 8.51 35.55 -26.86
CA GLN A 48 8.55 34.29 -27.61
C GLN A 48 9.53 33.28 -27.00
N GLN A 49 10.68 33.75 -26.50
CA GLN A 49 11.65 32.89 -25.81
C GLN A 49 11.05 32.30 -24.53
N LEU A 50 10.37 33.11 -23.71
CA LEU A 50 9.73 32.67 -22.48
C LEU A 50 8.59 31.69 -22.75
N GLU A 51 7.76 31.96 -23.76
CA GLU A 51 6.67 31.07 -24.17
C GLU A 51 7.19 29.69 -24.59
N ASN A 52 8.23 29.66 -25.43
CA ASN A 52 8.86 28.42 -25.87
C ASN A 52 9.48 27.64 -24.71
N ALA A 53 10.21 28.31 -23.82
CA ALA A 53 10.78 27.69 -22.64
C ALA A 53 9.68 27.10 -21.72
N LEU A 54 8.61 27.84 -21.52
CA LEU A 54 7.47 27.40 -20.70
C LEU A 54 6.77 26.18 -21.32
N LYS A 55 6.57 26.17 -22.64
CA LYS A 55 6.03 25.03 -23.38
C LYS A 55 6.89 23.78 -23.20
N LEU A 56 8.22 23.91 -23.31
CA LEU A 56 9.16 22.82 -23.10
C LEU A 56 9.12 22.29 -21.66
N ILE A 57 9.12 23.18 -20.67
CA ILE A 57 9.05 22.79 -19.25
C ILE A 57 7.75 22.03 -18.96
N ARG A 58 6.61 22.53 -19.45
CA ARG A 58 5.31 21.87 -19.28
C ARG A 58 5.28 20.50 -19.96
N SER A 59 5.76 20.42 -21.20
CA SER A 59 5.88 19.16 -21.94
C SER A 59 6.70 18.13 -21.16
N ARG A 60 7.89 18.52 -20.68
CA ARG A 60 8.76 17.64 -19.89
C ARG A 60 8.12 17.19 -18.58
N LYS A 61 7.46 18.10 -17.85
CA LYS A 61 6.75 17.77 -16.60
C LYS A 61 5.62 16.77 -16.86
N ASN A 62 4.84 16.99 -17.92
CA ASN A 62 3.76 16.10 -18.30
C ASN A 62 4.30 14.72 -18.68
N GLN A 63 5.36 14.65 -19.48
CA GLN A 63 5.99 13.37 -19.86
C GLN A 63 6.40 12.56 -18.63
N LEU A 64 7.12 13.19 -17.68
CA LEU A 64 7.54 12.54 -16.44
C LEU A 64 6.35 12.06 -15.59
N LEU A 65 5.26 12.83 -15.57
CA LEU A 65 4.04 12.45 -14.86
C LEU A 65 3.38 11.22 -15.52
N PHE A 66 3.27 11.21 -16.85
CA PHE A 66 2.75 10.05 -17.59
C PHE A 66 3.60 8.80 -17.35
N ASP A 67 4.92 8.94 -17.40
CA ASP A 67 5.84 7.84 -17.12
C ASP A 67 5.63 7.29 -15.70
N SER A 68 5.49 8.18 -14.71
CA SER A 68 5.20 7.78 -13.32
C SER A 68 3.85 7.07 -13.18
N ILE A 69 2.80 7.57 -13.85
CA ILE A 69 1.48 6.94 -13.86
C ILE A 69 1.58 5.53 -14.45
N ASN A 70 2.25 5.37 -15.58
CA ASN A 70 2.42 4.09 -16.26
C ASN A 70 3.13 3.06 -15.37
N VAL A 71 4.21 3.46 -14.69
CA VAL A 71 4.93 2.61 -13.74
C VAL A 71 4.02 2.15 -12.61
N LEU A 72 3.26 3.07 -12.02
CA LEU A 72 2.35 2.76 -10.92
C LEU A 72 1.19 1.86 -11.37
N GLN A 73 0.62 2.10 -12.55
CA GLN A 73 -0.44 1.27 -13.11
C GLN A 73 0.03 -0.16 -13.38
N LYS A 74 1.24 -0.33 -13.93
CA LYS A 74 1.84 -1.65 -14.13
C LYS A 74 2.02 -2.39 -12.80
N LYS A 75 2.58 -1.72 -11.79
CA LYS A 75 2.75 -2.29 -10.46
C LYS A 75 1.43 -2.66 -9.79
N ASN A 76 0.41 -1.81 -9.92
CA ASN A 76 -0.92 -2.10 -9.39
C ASN A 76 -1.50 -3.35 -10.04
N LYS A 77 -1.40 -3.48 -11.36
CA LYS A 77 -1.86 -4.68 -12.09
C LYS A 77 -1.14 -5.95 -11.62
N GLU A 78 0.19 -5.90 -11.53
CA GLU A 78 1.00 -7.04 -11.04
C GLU A 78 0.56 -7.47 -9.64
N LEU A 79 0.36 -6.52 -8.72
CA LEU A 79 -0.09 -6.82 -7.36
C LEU A 79 -1.52 -7.39 -7.33
N GLN A 80 -2.43 -6.85 -8.15
CA GLN A 80 -3.79 -7.39 -8.27
C GLN A 80 -3.79 -8.83 -8.79
N ASP A 81 -2.95 -9.13 -9.78
CA ASP A 81 -2.80 -10.47 -10.33
C ASP A 81 -2.24 -11.43 -9.27
N CYS A 82 -1.19 -11.04 -8.52
CA CYS A 82 -0.66 -11.83 -7.42
C CYS A 82 -1.67 -12.06 -6.30
N ASN A 83 -2.42 -11.03 -5.89
CA ASN A 83 -3.45 -11.17 -4.84
C ASN A 83 -4.54 -12.15 -5.27
N ARG A 84 -5.02 -12.05 -6.51
CA ARG A 84 -6.02 -12.99 -7.06
C ARG A 84 -5.52 -14.44 -7.06
N ASP A 85 -4.25 -14.65 -7.37
CA ASP A 85 -3.66 -16.00 -7.35
C ASP A 85 -3.50 -16.55 -5.92
N LEU A 86 -3.17 -15.68 -4.95
CA LEU A 86 -3.14 -16.04 -3.54
C LEU A 86 -4.52 -16.38 -2.99
N GLU A 87 -5.55 -15.59 -3.34
CA GLU A 87 -6.95 -15.86 -2.96
C GLU A 87 -7.40 -17.24 -3.47
N LYS A 88 -7.10 -17.57 -4.74
CA LYS A 88 -7.38 -18.91 -5.29
C LYS A 88 -6.69 -20.02 -4.51
N LYS A 89 -5.38 -19.87 -4.23
CA LYS A 89 -4.61 -20.85 -3.45
C LYS A 89 -5.15 -21.02 -2.03
N LEU A 90 -5.62 -19.95 -1.41
CA LEU A 90 -6.23 -19.99 -0.08
C LEU A 90 -7.50 -20.84 -0.10
N ILE A 91 -8.41 -20.58 -1.05
CA ILE A 91 -9.64 -21.35 -1.24
C ILE A 91 -9.33 -22.83 -1.52
N GLU A 92 -8.35 -23.13 -2.38
CA GLU A 92 -7.93 -24.50 -2.68
C GLU A 92 -7.36 -25.21 -1.44
N ASN A 93 -6.55 -24.51 -0.64
CA ASN A 93 -5.99 -25.06 0.60
C ASN A 93 -7.06 -25.34 1.66
N GLU A 94 -8.05 -24.45 1.80
CA GLU A 94 -9.20 -24.67 2.69
C GLU A 94 -10.02 -25.90 2.26
N LYS A 95 -10.30 -26.04 0.96
CA LYS A 95 -10.98 -27.22 0.41
C LYS A 95 -10.18 -28.50 0.64
N ALA A 96 -8.87 -28.48 0.41
CA ALA A 96 -8.00 -29.63 0.65
C ALA A 96 -8.00 -30.04 2.13
N LYS A 97 -7.91 -29.08 3.06
CA LYS A 97 -8.00 -29.33 4.49
C LYS A 97 -9.35 -29.92 4.90
N ALA A 98 -10.45 -29.40 4.36
CA ALA A 98 -11.78 -29.94 4.61
C ALA A 98 -11.92 -31.41 4.16
N LEU A 99 -11.40 -31.75 2.97
CA LEU A 99 -11.38 -33.12 2.46
C LEU A 99 -10.53 -34.05 3.33
N THR A 100 -9.34 -33.62 3.76
CA THR A 100 -8.49 -34.42 4.66
C THR A 100 -9.15 -34.64 6.02
N GLN A 101 -9.82 -33.63 6.57
CA GLN A 101 -10.53 -33.75 7.85
C GLN A 101 -11.74 -34.69 7.77
N GLN A 102 -12.44 -34.70 6.62
CA GLN A 102 -13.52 -35.65 6.36
C GLN A 102 -12.99 -37.09 6.28
N GLN A 103 -11.92 -37.33 5.53
CA GLN A 103 -11.29 -38.66 5.44
C GLN A 103 -10.79 -39.19 6.79
N HIS A 104 -10.25 -38.32 7.65
CA HIS A 104 -9.80 -38.71 8.99
C HIS A 104 -10.98 -39.10 9.90
N SER A 105 -12.12 -38.42 9.77
CA SER A 105 -13.34 -38.73 10.53
C SER A 105 -13.96 -40.06 10.08
N GLU A 106 -13.91 -40.38 8.79
CA GLU A 106 -14.41 -41.64 8.22
C GLU A 106 -13.55 -42.84 8.61
N GLN A 107 -12.23 -42.66 8.77
CA GLN A 107 -11.34 -43.73 9.26
C GLN A 107 -11.48 -43.99 10.77
N GLN A 108 -11.77 -42.97 11.59
CA GLN A 108 -12.07 -43.16 13.01
C GLN A 108 -13.45 -43.83 13.24
N GLY A 109 -14.39 -43.71 12.30
CA GLY A 109 -15.69 -44.39 12.36
C GLY A 109 -15.64 -45.92 12.16
N GLN A 110 -14.47 -46.49 11.83
CA GLN A 110 -14.30 -47.94 11.60
C GLN A 110 -13.50 -48.67 12.71
N GLN A 111 -13.07 -47.97 13.77
CA GLN A 111 -12.55 -48.62 14.98
C GLN A 111 -13.52 -48.44 16.15
N GLU A 112 -14.29 -49.51 16.35
CA GLU A 112 -15.00 -49.92 17.57
C GLU A 112 -16.06 -48.99 18.16
N ALA A 113 -17.31 -49.25 17.76
CA ALA A 113 -18.41 -49.29 18.71
C ALA A 113 -18.20 -50.46 19.70
N VAL A 114 -17.25 -50.34 20.63
CA VAL A 114 -17.37 -51.07 21.89
C VAL A 114 -18.33 -50.29 22.78
N PRO A 115 -19.45 -50.89 23.24
CA PRO A 115 -20.30 -50.22 24.19
C PRO A 115 -19.48 -50.02 25.46
N SER A 116 -19.24 -48.76 25.83
CA SER A 116 -18.85 -48.41 27.20
C SER A 116 -19.93 -48.97 28.11
N LEU A 117 -19.66 -50.13 28.72
CA LEU A 117 -20.49 -50.69 29.77
C LEU A 117 -20.45 -49.70 30.93
N ASN A 118 -21.41 -48.78 30.97
CA ASN A 118 -21.75 -48.04 32.18
C ASN A 118 -22.40 -49.04 33.13
N MET A 119 -21.55 -49.87 33.74
CA MET A 119 -21.92 -50.80 34.79
C MET A 119 -22.27 -49.96 36.01
N ARG A 120 -23.57 -49.71 36.18
CA ARG A 120 -24.13 -49.05 37.36
C ARG A 120 -23.93 -49.98 38.56
N ILE A 121 -22.85 -49.74 39.30
CA ILE A 121 -22.65 -50.35 40.61
C ILE A 121 -23.61 -49.62 41.57
N TYR A 122 -24.69 -50.29 41.97
CA TYR A 122 -25.44 -49.86 43.15
C TYR A 122 -24.74 -50.47 44.38
N PRO A 123 -24.25 -49.66 45.32
CA PRO A 123 -23.88 -50.21 46.62
C PRO A 123 -25.15 -50.59 47.37
N ALA A 124 -25.27 -51.88 47.68
CA ALA A 124 -26.20 -52.37 48.68
C ALA A 124 -25.69 -51.99 50.07
N ASN A 125 -26.28 -50.97 50.68
CA ASN A 125 -26.77 -50.96 52.05
C ASN A 125 -27.00 -49.53 52.56
N GLY A 126 -28.17 -49.33 53.18
CA GLY A 126 -28.30 -48.39 54.28
C GLY A 126 -29.22 -47.20 54.03
N SER A 127 -30.42 -47.32 54.60
CA SER A 127 -31.18 -46.25 55.29
C SER A 127 -31.77 -45.09 54.49
N SER A 128 -33.11 -45.05 54.56
CA SER A 128 -33.98 -43.91 54.82
C SER A 128 -34.08 -42.76 53.79
N GLU A 129 -35.31 -42.67 53.30
CA GLU A 129 -36.12 -41.45 53.24
C GLU A 129 -35.92 -40.49 52.06
N GLU A 130 -37.03 -40.41 51.29
CA GLU A 130 -37.64 -39.20 50.74
C GLU A 130 -36.97 -38.51 49.53
N GLY A 131 -37.73 -38.45 48.43
CA GLY A 131 -37.92 -37.16 47.76
C GLY A 131 -37.27 -36.94 46.40
N GLU A 132 -38.15 -36.90 45.39
CA GLU A 132 -38.10 -36.04 44.20
C GLU A 132 -37.14 -36.33 43.04
N ALA A 133 -37.78 -36.79 41.96
CA ALA A 133 -37.40 -36.55 40.57
C ALA A 133 -37.18 -35.05 40.29
N ILE A 134 -36.24 -34.71 39.39
CA ILE A 134 -36.37 -33.68 38.34
C ILE A 134 -35.19 -33.85 37.35
N GLN A 135 -35.52 -34.19 36.09
CA GLN A 135 -34.77 -33.74 34.90
C GLN A 135 -35.50 -32.50 34.33
N PRO A 136 -34.98 -31.76 33.34
CA PRO A 136 -33.84 -30.85 33.35
C PRO A 136 -34.28 -29.40 33.01
N LEU A 137 -33.71 -28.36 33.63
CA LEU A 137 -34.05 -26.97 33.25
C LEU A 137 -33.28 -26.54 31.99
N ALA A 138 -34.03 -26.49 30.89
CA ALA A 138 -33.88 -25.66 29.69
C ALA A 138 -32.51 -25.00 29.40
N ARG A 139 -31.75 -25.70 28.56
CA ARG A 139 -30.99 -25.23 27.39
C ARG A 139 -31.31 -23.77 26.95
N VAL A 140 -30.36 -22.83 27.17
CA VAL A 140 -30.17 -21.72 26.20
C VAL A 140 -29.30 -22.27 25.09
N ASN A 141 -29.91 -22.42 23.92
CA ASN A 141 -29.31 -23.02 22.75
C ASN A 141 -28.38 -22.00 22.06
N SER A 142 -27.11 -21.93 22.48
CA SER A 142 -26.06 -21.16 21.79
C SER A 142 -25.42 -21.93 20.61
N SER A 143 -26.10 -22.95 20.07
CA SER A 143 -25.54 -23.97 19.19
C SER A 143 -25.18 -23.53 17.77
N GLY A 144 -24.95 -22.25 17.53
CA GLY A 144 -24.60 -21.73 16.20
C GLY A 144 -23.59 -20.58 16.20
N LEU A 145 -23.14 -20.11 17.37
CA LEU A 145 -22.23 -18.98 17.45
C LEU A 145 -20.82 -19.45 17.86
N PRO A 146 -19.78 -19.13 17.08
CA PRO A 146 -18.41 -19.46 17.45
C PRO A 146 -17.99 -18.75 18.75
N PRO A 147 -17.05 -19.34 19.52
CA PRO A 147 -16.69 -18.89 20.87
C PRO A 147 -16.29 -17.41 21.00
N TRP A 148 -15.77 -16.79 19.93
CA TRP A 148 -15.38 -15.38 19.93
C TRP A 148 -16.56 -14.41 19.99
N MET A 149 -17.77 -14.81 19.56
CA MET A 149 -18.98 -13.98 19.62
C MET A 149 -19.68 -13.99 20.97
N ILE A 150 -19.37 -14.96 21.83
CA ILE A 150 -20.02 -15.10 23.14
C ILE A 150 -19.48 -14.06 24.13
N ARG A 151 -18.23 -13.62 23.96
CA ARG A 151 -17.58 -12.64 24.86
C ARG A 151 -18.21 -11.25 24.82
N SER A 152 -18.79 -10.84 23.69
CA SER A 152 -19.36 -9.49 23.54
C SER A 152 -20.74 -9.33 24.18
N ILE A 153 -21.36 -10.42 24.64
CA ILE A 153 -22.74 -10.42 25.17
C ILE A 153 -22.74 -10.45 26.71
N MET A 154 -21.65 -10.87 27.36
CA MET A 154 -21.56 -10.97 28.82
C MET A 154 -20.92 -9.75 29.51
N GLU A 155 -20.56 -8.70 28.79
CA GLU A 155 -19.85 -7.52 29.34
C GLU A 155 -20.69 -6.23 29.25
N ARG A 156 -21.88 -6.27 29.86
CA ARG A 156 -22.65 -5.08 30.26
C ARG A 156 -22.99 -5.15 31.73
#